data_AF-A0A8S2QUF1-F1
#
_entry.id   AF-A0A8S2QUF1-F1
#
_cell.length_a   1.000
_cell.length_b   1.000
_cell.length_c   1.000
_cell.angle_alpha   90.00
_cell.angle_beta   90.00
_cell.angle_gamma   90.00
#
_symmetry.space_group_name_H-M   'P 1'
#
loop_
_entity.id
_entity.type
_entity.pdbx_description
1 polymer ?
#
loop_
_entity_poly.entity_id
_entity_poly.type
_entity_poly.pdbx_seq_one_letter_code
_entity_poly.pdbx_strand_id
1 'polypeptide(L)'
;FCVDSHIFAALCGRQRRNDKREVFHVTFCDLNMVKIRSIMLGECGGNVEIRNDYNGNFFITTGMKKLWILKSTGEKRSIKLEHTSYVLAIINEREIIVGNGQYTLEYLKG
;
A
#
# COMPACT_ATOMS: atom_id res chain seq x y z
N PHE A 1 -9.10 1.53 -3.02
CA PHE A 1 -8.56 0.72 -4.13
C PHE A 1 -7.64 1.59 -4.98
N CYS A 2 -6.84 1.01 -5.85
CA CYS A 2 -5.96 1.70 -6.79
C CYS A 2 -5.84 0.84 -8.06
N VAL A 3 -5.67 1.49 -9.22
CA VAL A 3 -5.67 0.82 -10.54
C VAL A 3 -4.48 1.34 -11.33
N ASP A 4 -3.71 0.43 -11.93
CA ASP A 4 -2.77 0.78 -13.01
C ASP A 4 -3.28 0.26 -14.36
N SER A 5 -2.46 0.32 -15.40
CA SER A 5 -2.81 -0.10 -16.76
C SER A 5 -3.15 -1.60 -16.91
N HIS A 6 -2.87 -2.44 -15.91
CA HIS A 6 -3.05 -3.89 -16.00
C HIS A 6 -3.69 -4.53 -14.75
N ILE A 7 -3.60 -3.85 -13.60
CA ILE A 7 -3.89 -4.42 -12.29
C ILE A 7 -4.83 -3.51 -11.51
N PHE A 8 -5.86 -4.13 -10.92
CA PHE A 8 -6.69 -3.55 -9.87
C PHE A 8 -6.20 -4.03 -8.50
N ALA A 9 -5.99 -3.11 -7.56
CA ALA A 9 -5.61 -3.42 -6.18
C ALA A 9 -6.66 -2.90 -5.19
N ALA A 10 -7.30 -3.80 -4.45
CA ALA A 10 -8.24 -3.47 -3.38
C ALA A 10 -7.64 -3.71 -2.00
N LEU A 11 -7.76 -2.69 -1.14
CA LEU A 11 -7.54 -2.84 0.29
C LEU A 11 -8.81 -3.38 0.94
N CYS A 12 -8.66 -4.45 1.71
CA CYS A 12 -9.75 -5.10 2.41
C CYS A 12 -9.37 -5.29 3.88
N GLY A 13 -10.21 -4.78 4.77
CA GLY A 13 -10.14 -5.05 6.20
C GLY A 13 -10.83 -6.35 6.56
N ARG A 14 -10.25 -7.11 7.50
CA ARG A 14 -10.89 -8.29 8.10
C ARG A 14 -10.74 -8.23 9.60
N GLN A 15 -11.87 -8.19 10.30
CA GLN A 15 -11.89 -8.31 11.75
C GLN A 15 -11.55 -9.76 12.16
N ARG A 16 -10.63 -9.93 13.11
CA ARG A 16 -10.37 -11.26 13.69
C ARG A 16 -11.50 -11.59 14.67
N ARG A 17 -12.03 -12.83 14.62
CA ARG A 17 -13.22 -13.27 15.39
C ARG A 17 -13.18 -12.97 16.91
N ASN A 18 -11.98 -12.84 17.50
CA ASN A 18 -11.80 -12.62 18.94
C ASN A 18 -10.98 -11.36 19.27
N ASP A 19 -10.62 -10.56 18.27
CA ASP A 19 -9.81 -9.36 18.45
C ASP A 19 -10.47 -8.21 17.70
N LYS A 20 -10.73 -7.10 18.38
CA LYS A 20 -11.31 -5.90 17.74
C LYS A 20 -10.34 -5.28 16.71
N ARG A 21 -9.10 -5.79 16.63
CA ARG A 21 -8.09 -5.37 15.67
C ARG A 21 -8.44 -5.85 14.26
N GLU A 22 -8.54 -4.87 13.38
CA GLU A 22 -8.73 -5.08 11.95
C GLU A 22 -7.40 -5.42 11.29
N VAL A 23 -7.35 -6.58 10.62
CA VAL A 23 -6.18 -7.01 9.85
C VAL A 23 -6.45 -6.71 8.39
N PHE A 24 -5.57 -5.94 7.78
CA PHE A 24 -5.70 -5.54 6.39
C PHE A 24 -4.93 -6.47 5.46
N HIS A 25 -5.46 -6.60 4.25
CA HIS A 25 -4.82 -7.24 3.14
C HIS A 25 -5.10 -6.49 1.85
N VAL A 26 -4.21 -6.65 0.88
CA VAL A 26 -4.41 -6.16 -0.50
C VAL A 26 -4.75 -7.34 -1.37
N THR A 27 -5.80 -7.24 -2.16
CA THR A 27 -6.12 -8.18 -3.23
C THR A 27 -5.83 -7.54 -4.57
N PHE A 28 -4.99 -8.18 -5.36
CA PHE A 28 -4.68 -7.84 -6.74
C PHE A 28 -5.53 -8.67 -7.68
N CYS A 29 -6.16 -8.00 -8.64
CA CYS A 29 -6.90 -8.59 -9.74
C CYS A 29 -6.38 -8.05 -11.07
N ASP A 30 -6.61 -8.78 -12.16
CA ASP A 30 -6.50 -8.20 -13.51
C ASP A 30 -7.67 -7.23 -13.78
N LEU A 31 -7.70 -6.62 -14.97
CA LEU A 31 -8.78 -5.71 -15.37
C LEU A 31 -10.14 -6.41 -15.60
N ASN A 32 -10.16 -7.73 -15.70
CA ASN A 32 -11.39 -8.54 -15.74
C ASN A 32 -11.86 -8.92 -14.33
N MET A 33 -11.24 -8.35 -13.28
CA MET A 33 -11.53 -8.64 -11.88
C MET A 33 -11.22 -10.09 -11.47
N VAL A 34 -10.43 -10.82 -12.25
CA VAL A 34 -9.93 -12.15 -11.87
C VAL A 34 -8.84 -11.96 -10.84
N LYS A 35 -9.04 -12.57 -9.67
CA LYS A 35 -8.07 -12.51 -8.57
C LYS A 35 -6.74 -13.14 -9.00
N ILE A 36 -5.68 -12.35 -8.92
CA ILE A 36 -4.30 -12.80 -9.12
C ILE A 36 -3.71 -13.25 -7.78
N ARG A 37 -3.82 -12.41 -6.75
CA ARG A 37 -3.17 -12.66 -5.45
C ARG A 37 -3.81 -11.86 -4.32
N SER A 38 -3.67 -12.33 -3.09
CA SER A 38 -3.90 -11.51 -1.89
C SER A 38 -2.66 -11.50 -1.00
N ILE A 39 -2.28 -10.34 -0.48
CA ILE A 39 -1.12 -10.14 0.40
C ILE A 39 -1.61 -9.55 1.72
N MET A 40 -1.36 -10.26 2.83
CA MET A 40 -1.67 -9.78 4.18
C MET A 40 -0.70 -8.66 4.59
N LEU A 41 -1.21 -7.53 5.06
CA LEU A 41 -0.41 -6.41 5.57
C LEU A 41 -0.19 -6.48 7.08
N GLY A 42 -1.20 -6.93 7.82
CA GLY A 42 -1.21 -6.96 9.28
C GLY A 42 -2.21 -5.96 9.87
N GLU A 43 -2.01 -5.60 11.12
CA GLU A 43 -2.83 -4.60 11.81
C GLU A 43 -2.60 -3.19 11.24
N CYS A 44 -3.63 -2.36 11.27
CA CYS A 44 -3.54 -0.94 10.93
C CYS A 44 -3.88 -0.07 12.15
N GLY A 45 -3.23 1.09 12.24
CA GLY A 45 -3.38 2.03 13.35
C GLY A 45 -4.25 3.25 13.03
N GLY A 46 -4.79 3.33 11.80
CA GLY A 46 -5.57 4.47 11.35
C GLY A 46 -5.92 4.36 9.87
N ASN A 47 -6.01 5.51 9.19
CA ASN A 47 -6.38 5.58 7.78
C ASN A 47 -5.41 4.78 6.90
N VAL A 48 -5.96 4.02 5.97
CA VAL A 48 -5.22 3.17 5.05
C VAL A 48 -5.44 3.70 3.63
N GLU A 49 -4.36 4.07 2.95
CA GLU A 49 -4.42 4.48 1.55
C GLU A 49 -3.55 3.56 0.68
N ILE A 50 -3.91 3.48 -0.60
CA ILE A 50 -3.12 2.79 -1.62
C ILE A 50 -2.95 3.69 -2.84
N ARG A 51 -1.71 3.80 -3.32
CA ARG A 51 -1.33 4.47 -4.58
C ARG A 51 -0.37 3.56 -5.35
N ASN A 52 -0.20 3.82 -6.64
CA ASN A 52 0.84 3.18 -7.45
C ASN A 52 1.72 4.25 -8.11
N ASP A 53 2.89 3.82 -8.57
CA ASP A 53 3.83 4.66 -9.34
C ASP A 53 3.72 4.42 -10.86
N TYR A 54 2.66 3.73 -11.32
CA TYR A 54 2.51 3.24 -12.69
C TYR A 54 3.63 2.33 -13.22
N ASN A 55 4.59 1.95 -12.38
CA ASN A 55 5.70 1.04 -12.68
C ASN A 55 5.57 -0.30 -11.94
N GLY A 56 4.32 -0.67 -11.60
CA GLY A 56 3.97 -1.93 -10.95
C GLY A 56 4.23 -1.98 -9.45
N ASN A 57 4.65 -0.89 -8.82
CA ASN A 57 4.74 -0.80 -7.36
C ASN A 57 3.47 -0.18 -6.77
N PHE A 58 2.97 -0.80 -5.71
CA PHE A 58 1.84 -0.33 -4.93
C PHE A 58 2.31 0.06 -3.53
N PHE A 59 2.03 1.31 -3.16
CA PHE A 59 2.44 1.92 -1.91
C PHE A 59 1.23 2.03 -1.00
N ILE A 60 1.35 1.48 0.22
CA ILE A 60 0.25 1.45 1.18
C ILE A 60 0.67 2.05 2.52
N THR A 61 -0.09 3.04 2.97
CA THR A 61 -0.02 3.58 4.34
C THR A 61 -1.02 2.85 5.22
N THR A 62 -0.75 2.75 6.52
CA THR A 62 -1.60 1.98 7.45
C THR A 62 -1.98 2.76 8.72
N GLY A 63 -1.78 4.08 8.72
CA GLY A 63 -1.87 4.92 9.93
C GLY A 63 -0.75 4.66 10.94
N MET A 64 0.19 3.77 10.63
CA MET A 64 1.34 3.42 11.49
C MET A 64 2.62 4.06 10.96
N LYS A 65 3.71 3.91 11.69
CA LYS A 65 5.07 4.34 11.31
C LYS A 65 5.71 3.43 10.24
N LYS A 66 4.95 3.09 9.19
CA LYS A 66 5.33 2.13 8.16
C LYS A 66 4.68 2.50 6.82
N LEU A 67 5.45 2.34 5.75
CA LEU A 67 4.97 2.34 4.37
C LEU A 67 5.22 0.93 3.80
N TRP A 68 4.18 0.28 3.30
CA TRP A 68 4.33 -0.97 2.54
C TRP A 68 4.55 -0.67 1.07
N ILE A 69 5.41 -1.45 0.44
CA ILE A 69 5.61 -1.46 -1.01
C ILE A 69 5.37 -2.90 -1.47
N LEU A 70 4.38 -3.07 -2.33
CA LEU A 70 3.95 -4.36 -2.84
C LEU A 70 4.04 -4.40 -4.36
N LYS A 71 4.17 -5.60 -4.92
CA LYS A 71 3.90 -5.88 -6.33
C LYS A 71 2.85 -6.98 -6.48
N SER A 72 2.11 -6.96 -7.59
CA SER A 72 1.14 -8.01 -7.93
C SER A 72 1.76 -9.40 -8.02
N THR A 73 3.07 -9.48 -8.32
CA THR A 73 3.87 -10.71 -8.34
C THR A 73 4.03 -11.38 -6.98
N GLY A 74 3.75 -10.67 -5.87
CA GLY A 74 3.88 -11.17 -4.51
C GLY A 74 5.03 -10.56 -3.72
N GLU A 75 5.85 -9.71 -4.34
CA GLU A 75 6.88 -8.96 -3.61
C GLU A 75 6.23 -8.09 -2.53
N LYS A 76 6.78 -8.15 -1.32
CA LYS A 76 6.31 -7.41 -0.16
C LYS A 76 7.51 -6.91 0.64
N ARG A 77 7.65 -5.58 0.71
CA ARG A 77 8.67 -4.92 1.53
C ARG A 77 8.06 -3.74 2.28
N SER A 78 8.77 -3.22 3.27
CA SER A 78 8.34 -2.06 4.02
C SER A 78 9.47 -1.10 4.35
N ILE A 79 9.14 0.17 4.44
CA ILE A 79 10.01 1.23 4.94
C ILE A 79 9.46 1.68 6.29
N LYS A 80 10.34 1.80 7.28
CA LYS A 80 10.00 2.38 8.58
C LYS A 80 9.98 3.91 8.45
N LEU A 81 8.97 4.54 9.02
CA LEU A 81 8.81 6.00 9.02
C LEU A 81 9.07 6.55 10.43
N GLU A 82 9.49 7.80 10.58
CA GLU A 82 9.59 8.45 11.91
C GLU A 82 8.21 8.79 12.47
N HIS A 83 7.25 9.11 11.59
CA HIS A 83 5.90 9.53 11.92
C HIS A 83 4.83 8.60 11.34
N THR A 84 3.60 8.72 11.85
CA THR A 84 2.46 7.92 11.37
C THR A 84 2.05 8.35 9.96
N SER A 85 1.74 7.37 9.11
CA SER A 85 1.37 7.61 7.71
C SER A 85 -0.14 7.60 7.50
N TYR A 86 -0.75 8.76 7.33
CA TYR A 86 -2.20 8.86 7.12
C TYR A 86 -2.60 9.03 5.67
N VAL A 87 -1.78 9.73 4.88
CA VAL A 87 -2.07 10.04 3.48
C VAL A 87 -0.82 9.87 2.62
N LEU A 88 -1.03 9.62 1.34
CA LEU A 88 0.02 9.32 0.38
C LEU A 88 -0.25 10.01 -0.96
N ALA A 89 0.80 10.65 -1.50
CA ALA A 89 0.84 11.15 -2.87
C ALA A 89 2.08 10.60 -3.59
N ILE A 90 1.94 10.37 -4.90
CA ILE A 90 3.03 10.03 -5.80
C ILE A 90 3.16 11.20 -6.78
N ILE A 91 4.33 11.84 -6.82
CA ILE A 91 4.61 13.02 -7.64
C ILE A 91 5.63 12.63 -8.71
N ASN A 92 5.32 12.98 -9.97
CA ASN A 92 6.19 12.77 -11.13
C ASN A 92 6.75 11.33 -11.25
N GLU A 93 6.00 10.33 -10.77
CA GLU A 93 6.40 8.91 -10.77
C GLU A 93 7.73 8.61 -10.05
N ARG A 94 8.24 9.55 -9.24
CA ARG A 94 9.59 9.48 -8.63
C ARG A 94 9.60 9.81 -7.16
N GLU A 95 8.70 10.67 -6.73
CA GLU A 95 8.65 11.18 -5.37
C GLU A 95 7.40 10.66 -4.68
N ILE A 96 7.58 10.14 -3.48
CA ILE A 96 6.50 9.63 -2.66
C ILE A 96 6.39 10.54 -1.47
N ILE A 97 5.30 11.29 -1.35
CA ILE A 97 5.03 12.12 -0.18
C ILE A 97 4.08 11.37 0.75
N VAL A 98 4.53 11.16 1.99
CA VAL A 98 3.69 10.65 3.07
C VAL A 98 3.32 11.82 3.99
N GLY A 99 2.02 12.04 4.21
CA GLY A 99 1.56 13.11 5.09
C GLY A 99 1.83 12.82 6.57
N ASN A 100 1.99 13.90 7.35
CA ASN A 100 2.34 13.92 8.78
C ASN A 100 3.82 13.64 9.12
N GLY A 101 4.68 13.79 8.12
CA GLY A 101 6.14 13.73 8.19
C GLY A 101 6.64 13.59 6.76
N GLN A 102 7.05 14.69 6.13
CA GLN A 102 7.52 14.69 4.75
C GLN A 102 8.69 13.71 4.62
N TYR A 103 8.43 12.58 3.98
CA TYR A 103 9.48 11.76 3.40
C TYR A 103 9.43 11.98 1.90
N THR A 104 10.58 12.22 1.29
CA THR A 104 10.78 12.05 -0.13
C THR A 104 11.63 10.80 -0.29
N LEU A 105 11.01 9.72 -0.76
CA LEU A 105 11.76 8.55 -1.18
C LEU A 105 12.23 8.79 -2.61
N GLU A 106 13.48 9.16 -2.81
CA GLU A 106 14.09 9.08 -4.14
C GLU A 106 14.22 7.60 -4.50
N TYR A 107 13.41 7.16 -5.46
CA TYR A 107 13.60 5.85 -6.07
C TYR A 107 14.91 5.91 -6.87
N LEU A 108 15.94 5.18 -6.42
CA LEU A 108 17.10 4.86 -7.25
C LEU A 108 16.56 4.19 -8.52
N LYS A 109 16.61 4.92 -9.64
CA LYS A 109 16.48 4.33 -10.97
C LYS A 109 17.56 3.27 -11.10
N GLY A 110 17.14 2.00 -11.07
CA GLY A 110 17.88 0.92 -11.72
C GLY A 110 17.66 1.01 -13.21
#